data_AF-A0A839QQ06-F1
#
_entry.id   AF-A0A839QQ06-F1
#
_cell.length_a   1.000
_cell.length_b   1.000
_cell.length_c   1.000
_cell.angle_alpha   90.00
_cell.angle_beta   90.00
_cell.angle_gamma   90.00
#
_symmetry.space_group_name_H-M   'P 1'
#
loop_
_entity.id
_entity.type
_entity.pdbx_description
1 polymer ?
#
loop_
_entity_poly.entity_id
_entity_poly.type
_entity_poly.pdbx_seq_one_letter_code
_entity_poly.pdbx_strand_id
1 'polypeptide(L)'
;MIPETPERPEIPGAPAPEPREPSPRAVALARELLDVRNRAARQLRWIRVLLVVATLCWGSALLLWLPGGGRAAFAAGAAASAAAIAVPAWLAVAGLVSAVAAASLFMLRAMNSSLESIVARQSAQNPKGHRP
;
A
#
# COMPACT_ATOMS: atom_id res chain seq x y z
N MET A 1 -0.19 42.88 -18.25
CA MET A 1 -0.90 43.68 -17.22
C MET A 1 -1.38 42.72 -16.15
N ILE A 2 -0.71 42.71 -15.00
CA ILE A 2 -1.10 41.91 -13.84
C ILE A 2 -1.94 42.84 -12.96
N PRO A 3 -3.17 42.50 -12.57
CA PRO A 3 -3.96 43.34 -11.67
C PRO A 3 -3.30 43.35 -10.29
N GLU A 4 -2.93 44.54 -9.81
CA GLU A 4 -2.44 44.73 -8.45
C GLU A 4 -3.55 44.31 -7.46
N THR A 5 -3.23 43.33 -6.61
CA THR A 5 -4.07 42.95 -5.48
C THR A 5 -4.21 44.13 -4.52
N PRO A 6 -5.43 44.52 -4.09
CA PRO A 6 -5.61 45.61 -3.16
C PRO A 6 -4.89 45.31 -1.85
N GLU A 7 -4.01 46.23 -1.44
CA GLU A 7 -3.32 46.18 -0.15
C GLU A 7 -4.34 46.02 0.97
N ARG A 8 -4.23 44.91 1.68
CA ARG A 8 -5.07 44.62 2.85
C ARG A 8 -4.64 45.60 3.94
N PRO A 9 -5.55 46.39 4.54
CA PRO A 9 -5.18 47.33 5.59
C PRO A 9 -4.57 46.55 6.76
N GLU A 10 -3.29 46.80 7.01
CA GLU A 10 -2.62 46.36 8.24
C GLU A 10 -3.29 47.09 9.40
N ILE A 11 -4.09 46.36 10.18
CA ILE A 11 -4.70 46.89 11.40
C ILE A 11 -3.56 47.04 12.42
N PRO A 12 -3.07 48.26 12.72
CA PRO A 12 -1.96 48.45 13.64
C PRO A 12 -2.47 48.15 15.06
N GLY A 13 -1.86 47.18 15.74
CA GLY A 13 -2.19 46.83 17.12
C GLY A 13 -3.12 45.63 17.31
N ALA A 14 -3.38 44.83 16.27
CA ALA A 14 -3.97 43.51 16.48
C ALA A 14 -3.01 42.68 17.36
N PRO A 15 -3.43 42.21 18.56
CA PRO A 15 -2.58 41.38 19.40
C PRO A 15 -2.18 40.14 18.60
N ALA A 16 -0.89 39.78 18.67
CA ALA A 16 -0.40 38.56 18.03
C ALA A 16 -1.33 37.40 18.44
N PRO A 17 -1.84 36.61 17.49
CA PRO A 17 -2.78 35.56 17.82
C PRO A 17 -2.12 34.64 18.84
N GLU A 18 -2.66 34.61 20.06
CA GLU A 18 -2.10 33.77 21.11
C GLU A 18 -2.06 32.32 20.62
N PRO A 19 -0.97 31.58 20.91
CA PRO A 19 -0.87 30.18 20.53
C PRO A 19 -1.97 29.40 21.26
N ARG A 20 -3.10 29.22 20.57
CA ARG A 20 -4.23 28.44 21.07
C ARG A 20 -3.72 27.02 21.29
N GLU A 21 -3.67 26.60 22.55
CA GLU A 21 -3.35 25.22 22.87
C GLU A 21 -4.28 24.30 22.05
N PRO A 22 -3.71 23.31 21.34
CA PRO A 22 -4.52 22.44 20.51
C PRO A 22 -5.53 21.72 21.40
N SER A 23 -6.81 21.89 21.09
CA SER A 23 -7.87 21.27 21.89
C SER A 23 -7.63 19.77 22.03
N PRO A 24 -7.91 19.15 23.19
CA PRO A 24 -7.65 17.72 23.42
C PRO A 24 -8.35 16.83 22.38
N ARG A 25 -9.48 17.28 21.82
CA ARG A 25 -10.16 16.62 20.69
C ARG A 25 -9.34 16.66 19.39
N ALA A 26 -8.72 17.79 19.07
CA ALA A 26 -7.86 17.91 17.89
C ALA A 26 -6.62 17.02 18.01
N VAL A 27 -6.06 16.88 19.22
CA VAL A 27 -4.92 15.98 19.49
C VAL A 27 -5.33 14.51 19.35
N ALA A 28 -6.51 14.12 19.86
CA ALA A 28 -7.02 12.76 19.72
C ALA A 28 -7.25 12.38 18.24
N LEU A 29 -7.90 13.26 17.48
CA LEU A 29 -8.16 13.05 16.06
C LEU A 29 -6.85 12.99 15.24
N ALA A 30 -5.88 13.85 15.56
CA ALA A 30 -4.57 13.81 14.92
C ALA A 30 -3.84 12.48 15.15
N ARG A 31 -3.91 11.92 16.36
CA ARG A 31 -3.35 10.59 16.68
C ARG A 31 -4.04 9.48 15.91
N GLU A 32 -5.37 9.52 15.84
CA GLU A 32 -6.14 8.51 15.11
C GLU A 32 -5.81 8.51 13.60
N LEU A 33 -5.71 9.70 12.99
CA LEU A 33 -5.31 9.85 11.59
C LEU A 33 -3.87 9.36 11.35
N LEU A 34 -2.95 9.64 12.28
CA LEU A 34 -1.58 9.13 12.24
C LEU A 34 -1.55 7.60 12.29
N ASP A 35 -2.35 6.97 13.16
CA ASP A 35 -2.43 5.52 13.25
C ASP A 35 -3.03 4.87 12.02
N VAL A 36 -4.05 5.48 11.42
CA VAL A 36 -4.62 5.02 10.14
C VAL A 36 -3.57 5.13 9.01
N ARG A 37 -2.86 6.26 8.90
CA ARG A 37 -1.79 6.43 7.91
C ARG A 37 -0.64 5.44 8.13
N ASN A 38 -0.26 5.19 9.38
CA ASN A 38 0.81 4.24 9.71
C ASN A 38 0.42 2.80 9.36
N ARG A 39 -0.83 2.39 9.64
CA ARG A 39 -1.37 1.09 9.23
C ARG A 39 -1.37 0.95 7.70
N ALA A 40 -1.82 1.98 7.00
CA ALA A 40 -1.84 2.03 5.55
C ALA A 40 -0.43 1.91 4.94
N ALA A 41 0.54 2.65 5.47
CA ALA A 41 1.94 2.61 5.02
C ALA A 41 2.57 1.24 5.27
N ARG A 42 2.26 0.60 6.41
CA ARG A 42 2.75 -0.75 6.74
C ARG A 42 2.20 -1.81 5.78
N GLN A 43 0.91 -1.74 5.44
CA GLN A 43 0.32 -2.65 4.44
C GLN A 43 0.97 -2.51 3.08
N LEU A 44 1.21 -1.28 2.61
CA LEU A 44 1.88 -1.05 1.31
C LEU A 44 3.29 -1.63 1.28
N ARG A 45 4.02 -1.51 2.41
CA ARG A 45 5.35 -2.09 2.56
C ARG A 45 5.31 -3.61 2.44
N TRP A 46 4.36 -4.27 3.09
CA TRP A 46 4.18 -5.73 2.98
C TRP A 46 3.85 -6.18 1.56
N ILE A 47 2.95 -5.49 0.87
CA ILE A 47 2.63 -5.79 -0.54
C ILE A 47 3.89 -5.70 -1.41
N ARG A 48 4.69 -4.63 -1.25
CA ARG A 48 5.96 -4.48 -1.99
C ARG A 48 6.95 -5.59 -1.66
N VAL A 49 7.11 -5.94 -0.39
CA VAL A 49 8.01 -7.02 0.03
C VAL A 49 7.57 -8.36 -0.58
N LEU A 50 6.28 -8.69 -0.52
CA LEU A 50 5.74 -9.91 -1.11
C LEU A 50 5.93 -9.96 -2.63
N LEU A 51 5.77 -8.83 -3.32
CA LEU A 51 6.04 -8.74 -4.76
C LEU A 51 7.52 -8.96 -5.08
N VAL A 52 8.43 -8.37 -4.30
CA VAL A 52 9.88 -8.58 -4.48
C VAL A 52 10.24 -10.04 -4.21
N VAL A 53 9.69 -10.66 -3.17
CA VAL A 53 9.92 -12.08 -2.89
C VAL A 53 9.38 -12.96 -4.02
N ALA A 54 8.19 -12.64 -4.55
CA ALA A 54 7.59 -13.35 -5.67
C ALA A 54 8.47 -13.29 -6.93
N THR A 55 8.96 -12.10 -7.29
CA THR A 55 9.83 -11.92 -8.46
C THR A 55 11.18 -12.60 -8.28
N LEU A 56 11.78 -12.56 -7.08
CA LEU A 56 13.01 -13.27 -6.78
C LEU A 56 12.84 -14.80 -6.85
N CYS A 57 11.73 -15.32 -6.32
CA CYS A 57 11.41 -16.76 -6.41
C CYS A 57 11.23 -17.20 -7.87
N TRP A 58 10.50 -16.42 -8.67
CA TRP A 58 10.32 -16.73 -10.09
C TRP A 58 11.61 -16.62 -10.90
N GLY A 59 12.40 -15.56 -10.66
CA GLY A 59 13.69 -15.37 -11.32
C GLY A 59 14.65 -16.51 -11.01
N SER A 60 14.77 -16.90 -9.74
CA SER A 60 15.61 -18.03 -9.33
C SER A 60 15.09 -19.37 -9.86
N ALA A 61 13.78 -19.61 -9.85
CA ALA A 61 13.19 -20.80 -10.46
C ALA A 61 13.52 -20.90 -11.95
N LEU A 62 13.40 -19.81 -12.71
CA LEU A 62 13.75 -19.77 -14.13
C LEU A 62 15.24 -20.00 -14.38
N LEU A 63 16.11 -19.41 -13.57
CA LEU A 63 17.56 -19.60 -13.66
C LEU A 63 17.96 -21.05 -13.34
N LEU A 64 17.34 -21.69 -12.35
CA LEU A 64 17.63 -23.09 -12.05
C LEU A 64 17.02 -24.03 -13.09
N TRP A 65 15.88 -23.68 -13.68
CA TRP A 65 15.23 -24.48 -14.70
C TRP A 65 15.96 -24.45 -16.05
N LEU A 66 16.38 -23.26 -16.51
CA LEU A 66 16.95 -23.08 -17.85
C LEU A 66 18.46 -23.43 -17.87
N PRO A 67 19.39 -22.59 -17.36
CA PRO A 67 20.81 -22.93 -17.35
C PRO A 67 21.19 -23.95 -16.26
N GLY A 68 20.43 -24.06 -15.16
CA GLY A 68 20.71 -25.00 -14.07
C GLY A 68 20.46 -26.48 -14.40
N GLY A 69 20.11 -26.81 -15.64
CA GLY A 69 19.97 -28.19 -16.11
C GLY A 69 18.62 -28.84 -15.77
N GLY A 70 17.68 -28.14 -15.13
CA GLY A 70 16.36 -28.68 -14.82
C GLY A 70 15.58 -29.12 -16.07
N ARG A 71 15.59 -28.28 -17.12
CA ARG A 71 15.01 -28.60 -18.43
C ARG A 71 15.68 -29.83 -19.07
N ALA A 72 17.00 -29.92 -18.99
CA ALA A 72 17.74 -31.04 -19.58
C ALA A 72 17.47 -32.35 -18.83
N ALA A 73 17.44 -32.31 -17.49
CA ALA A 73 17.08 -33.45 -16.65
C ALA A 73 15.65 -33.93 -16.94
N PHE A 74 14.70 -33.01 -17.08
CA PHE A 74 13.32 -33.34 -17.44
C PHE A 74 13.22 -33.96 -18.84
N ALA A 75 13.89 -33.39 -19.83
CA ALA A 75 13.91 -33.92 -21.20
C ALA A 75 14.60 -35.30 -21.29
N ALA A 76 15.57 -35.56 -20.42
CA ALA A 76 16.24 -36.86 -20.31
C ALA A 76 15.39 -37.92 -19.57
N GLY A 77 14.16 -37.57 -19.14
CA GLY A 77 13.27 -38.49 -18.42
C GLY A 77 13.69 -38.73 -16.97
N ALA A 78 14.45 -37.82 -16.36
CA ALA A 78 14.77 -37.92 -14.95
C ALA A 78 13.48 -37.87 -14.11
N ALA A 79 13.50 -38.56 -12.96
CA ALA A 79 12.37 -38.58 -12.05
C ALA A 79 11.99 -37.14 -11.64
N ALA A 80 10.68 -36.86 -11.52
CA ALA A 80 10.19 -35.54 -11.11
C ALA A 80 10.70 -35.11 -9.71
N SER A 81 11.09 -36.06 -8.87
CA SER A 81 11.71 -35.83 -7.55
C SER A 81 13.19 -35.43 -7.63
N ALA A 82 13.81 -35.50 -8.80
CA ALA A 82 15.19 -35.06 -8.97
C ALA A 82 15.31 -33.58 -8.58
N ALA A 83 16.33 -33.25 -7.77
CA ALA A 83 16.49 -31.91 -7.23
C ALA A 83 16.53 -30.82 -8.32
N ALA A 84 17.12 -31.13 -9.48
CA ALA A 84 17.16 -30.24 -10.64
C ALA A 84 15.77 -29.85 -11.19
N ILE A 85 14.73 -30.65 -10.92
CA ILE A 85 13.34 -30.42 -11.37
C ILE A 85 12.49 -29.92 -10.19
N ALA A 86 12.59 -30.60 -9.04
CA ALA A 86 11.77 -30.33 -7.88
C ALA A 86 12.07 -28.95 -7.24
N VAL A 87 13.34 -28.57 -7.11
CA VAL A 87 13.72 -27.30 -6.47
C VAL A 87 13.20 -26.08 -7.24
N PRO A 88 13.40 -25.96 -8.57
CA PRO A 88 12.78 -24.88 -9.36
C PRO A 88 11.26 -24.88 -9.26
N ALA A 89 10.62 -26.05 -9.28
CA ALA A 89 9.16 -26.17 -9.20
C ALA A 89 8.63 -25.62 -7.87
N TRP A 90 9.24 -26.00 -6.74
CA TRP A 90 8.86 -25.48 -5.42
C TRP A 90 9.09 -23.98 -5.29
N LEU A 91 10.17 -23.44 -5.85
CA LEU A 91 10.42 -22.00 -5.90
C LEU A 91 9.35 -21.26 -6.73
N ALA A 92 8.94 -21.82 -7.88
CA ALA A 92 7.87 -21.25 -8.69
C ALA A 92 6.53 -21.22 -7.93
N VAL A 93 6.21 -22.30 -7.19
CA VAL A 93 5.03 -22.36 -6.32
C VAL A 93 5.10 -21.33 -5.20
N ALA A 94 6.24 -21.20 -4.51
CA ALA A 94 6.43 -20.21 -3.45
C ALA A 94 6.27 -18.77 -3.97
N GLY A 95 6.80 -18.50 -5.17
CA GLY A 95 6.61 -17.21 -5.84
C GLY A 95 5.15 -16.95 -6.22
N LEU A 96 4.44 -17.97 -6.70
CA LEU A 96 3.01 -17.87 -7.02
C LEU A 96 2.18 -17.55 -5.77
N VAL A 97 2.40 -18.28 -4.67
CA VAL A 97 1.71 -18.03 -3.39
C VAL A 97 1.96 -16.61 -2.90
N SER A 98 3.21 -16.13 -3.01
CA SER A 98 3.57 -14.76 -2.62
C SER A 98 2.87 -13.71 -3.49
N ALA A 99 2.78 -13.94 -4.81
CA ALA A 99 2.08 -13.06 -5.73
C ALA A 99 0.57 -13.01 -5.46
N VAL A 100 -0.06 -14.17 -5.21
CA VAL A 100 -1.48 -14.26 -4.85
C VAL A 100 -1.74 -13.51 -3.53
N ALA A 101 -0.92 -13.73 -2.51
CA ALA A 101 -1.04 -13.03 -1.23
C ALA A 101 -0.91 -11.50 -1.40
N ALA A 102 0.05 -11.03 -2.21
CA ALA A 102 0.20 -9.62 -2.52
C ALA A 102 -1.03 -9.05 -3.24
N ALA A 103 -1.58 -9.79 -4.21
CA ALA A 103 -2.78 -9.40 -4.95
C ALA A 103 -4.02 -9.32 -4.04
N SER A 104 -4.22 -10.29 -3.14
CA SER A 104 -5.31 -10.28 -2.18
C SER A 104 -5.22 -9.08 -1.22
N LEU A 105 -4.03 -8.79 -0.69
CA LEU A 105 -3.82 -7.61 0.16
C LEU A 105 -4.06 -6.29 -0.61
N PHE A 106 -3.68 -6.26 -1.88
CA PHE A 106 -3.94 -5.11 -2.75
C PHE A 106 -5.44 -4.90 -2.99
N MET A 107 -6.20 -5.97 -3.29
CA MET A 107 -7.66 -5.89 -3.45
C MET A 107 -8.36 -5.41 -2.17
N LEU A 108 -8.02 -5.99 -1.02
CA LEU A 108 -8.59 -5.58 0.27
C LEU A 108 -8.36 -4.08 0.53
N ARG A 109 -7.16 -3.59 0.19
CA ARG A 109 -6.84 -2.18 0.32
C ARG A 109 -7.64 -1.31 -0.66
N ALA A 110 -7.76 -1.72 -1.92
CA ALA A 110 -8.52 -0.99 -2.93
C ALA A 110 -10.01 -0.89 -2.57
N MET A 111 -10.58 -1.96 -2.01
CA MET A 111 -11.95 -1.97 -1.49
C MET A 111 -12.11 -0.98 -0.34
N ASN A 112 -11.20 -1.00 0.65
CA ASN A 112 -11.25 -0.08 1.79
C ASN A 112 -11.16 1.39 1.33
N SER A 113 -10.26 1.73 0.40
CA SER A 113 -10.18 3.10 -0.14
C SER A 113 -11.44 3.52 -0.90
N SER A 114 -12.09 2.58 -1.58
CA SER A 114 -13.32 2.86 -2.32
C SER A 114 -14.47 3.15 -1.35
N LEU A 115 -14.61 2.38 -0.28
CA LEU A 115 -15.60 2.61 0.79
C LEU A 115 -15.38 3.96 1.48
N GLU A 116 -14.14 4.30 1.84
CA GLU A 116 -13.81 5.61 2.41
C GLU A 116 -14.22 6.76 1.47
N SER A 117 -13.99 6.61 0.16
CA SER A 117 -14.37 7.64 -0.82
C SER A 117 -15.88 7.80 -0.97
N ILE A 118 -16.65 6.72 -0.86
CA ILE A 118 -18.12 6.75 -0.94
C ILE A 118 -18.68 7.42 0.32
N VAL A 119 -18.20 7.02 1.50
CA VAL A 119 -18.63 7.61 2.78
C VAL A 119 -18.31 9.10 2.79
N ALA A 120 -17.10 9.51 2.41
CA ALA A 120 -16.73 10.93 2.36
C ALA A 120 -17.63 11.75 1.41
N ARG A 121 -17.99 11.18 0.24
CA ARG A 121 -18.91 11.83 -0.70
C ARG A 121 -20.33 11.94 -0.14
N GLN A 122 -20.84 10.90 0.52
CA GLN A 122 -22.16 10.93 1.16
C GLN A 122 -22.23 11.94 2.31
N SER A 123 -21.19 12.01 3.14
CA SER A 123 -21.09 13.01 4.22
C SER A 123 -21.04 14.45 3.68
N ALA A 124 -20.33 14.67 2.57
CA ALA A 124 -20.29 15.98 1.91
C ALA A 124 -21.64 16.38 1.27
N GLN A 125 -22.43 15.41 0.80
CA GLN A 125 -23.74 15.66 0.19
C GLN A 125 -24.87 15.86 1.20
N ASN A 126 -24.74 15.40 2.45
CA ASN A 126 -25.76 15.59 3.49
C ASN A 126 -25.21 16.22 4.79
N PRO A 127 -24.78 17.50 4.75
CA PRO A 127 -24.23 18.20 5.92
C PRO A 127 -25.27 18.50 7.02
N LYS A 128 -26.57 18.29 6.77
CA LYS A 128 -27.66 18.61 7.71
C LYS A 128 -28.21 17.40 8.48
N GLY A 129 -27.85 16.17 8.10
CA GLY A 129 -28.39 14.94 8.70
C GLY A 129 -27.70 14.45 9.98
N HIS A 130 -26.61 15.06 10.41
CA HIS A 130 -25.86 14.63 11.60
C HIS A 130 -26.09 15.62 12.75
N ARG A 131 -27.25 15.49 13.42
CA ARG A 131 -27.37 15.91 14.82
C ARG A 131 -27.20 14.66 15.68
N PRO A 132 -26.23 14.63 16.61
CA PRO A 132 -26.09 13.56 17.58
C PRO A 132 -27.30 13.46 18.52
#